data_AF-A0A0J7KVN0-F1
#
_entry.id   AF-A0A0J7KVN0-F1
#
_cell.length_a   1.000
_cell.length_b   1.000
_cell.length_c   1.000
_cell.angle_alpha   90.00
_cell.angle_beta   90.00
_cell.angle_gamma   90.00
#
_symmetry.space_group_name_H-M   'P 1'
#
loop_
_entity.id
_entity.type
_entity.pdbx_description
1 polymer ?
#
loop_
_entity_poly.entity_id
_entity_poly.type
_entity_poly.pdbx_seq_one_letter_code
_entity_poly.pdbx_strand_id
1 'polypeptide(L)'
;MTLARATTLPPRMLQDLGKRTNLSMERYSQAERTIMNSQTHLNRDSPSWFLGASHEMTEGAQNLSRKALRIETMTMMLVEALNMSSEQASLLLPTVAAILCPDSPSFLRVMFECKKTDVRYRTHTGQCNNPLHPTWGAALEAYVRFLSPEYEDGVSLPRMKLPSAREVSSKIHSGGLDLKHPHLMALTALFSQFLAHDLAHTPRMELPDGTRLKCCNVDYENFHPECFPIRAEQPVGCMEYSRSAPHPGNSLHVIINTISWKYQFL
;
A
#
# COMPACT_ATOMS: atom_id res chain seq x y z
N MET A 1 5.23 35.59 3.10
CA MET A 1 5.81 34.27 2.77
C MET A 1 7.03 34.05 3.64
N THR A 2 6.81 33.53 4.85
CA THR A 2 7.89 33.08 5.73
C THR A 2 8.38 31.73 5.24
N LEU A 3 9.59 31.69 4.67
CA LEU A 3 10.33 30.45 4.44
C LEU A 3 10.45 29.73 5.78
N ALA A 4 9.72 28.62 5.95
CA ALA A 4 9.96 27.69 7.03
C ALA A 4 11.41 27.20 6.89
N ARG A 5 12.28 27.59 7.82
CA ARG A 5 13.64 27.06 7.93
C ARG A 5 13.54 25.54 7.97
N ALA A 6 14.14 24.86 6.99
CA ALA A 6 14.32 23.41 7.01
C ALA A 6 15.04 23.05 8.32
N THR A 7 14.31 22.42 9.24
CA THR A 7 14.85 21.92 10.50
C THR A 7 15.41 20.55 10.24
N THR A 8 16.74 20.47 10.06
CA THR A 8 17.43 19.19 9.96
C THR A 8 17.41 18.51 11.32
N LEU A 9 16.94 17.26 11.39
CA LEU A 9 16.97 16.49 12.62
C LEU A 9 18.44 16.30 13.06
N PRO A 10 18.76 16.43 14.36
CA PRO A 10 20.12 16.22 14.85
C PRO A 10 20.65 14.83 14.45
N PRO A 11 21.90 14.70 13.98
CA PRO A 11 22.45 13.40 13.53
C PRO A 11 22.36 12.29 14.58
N ARG A 12 22.49 12.62 15.87
CA ARG A 12 22.34 11.66 16.97
C ARG A 12 20.90 11.13 17.09
N MET A 13 19.91 11.99 16.86
CA MET A 13 18.50 11.61 16.86
C MET A 13 18.19 10.68 15.67
N LEU A 14 18.74 10.98 14.48
CA LEU A 14 18.61 10.12 13.31
C LEU A 14 19.26 8.74 13.52
N GLN A 15 20.43 8.69 14.15
CA GLN A 15 21.08 7.42 14.50
C GLN A 15 20.28 6.60 15.51
N ASP A 16 19.71 7.24 16.54
CA ASP A 16 18.87 6.56 17.53
C ASP A 16 17.57 6.04 16.90
N LEU A 17 16.89 6.86 16.11
CA LEU A 17 15.73 6.46 15.31
C LEU A 17 16.06 5.27 14.41
N GLY A 18 17.20 5.30 13.72
CA GLY A 18 17.65 4.19 12.88
C GLY A 18 17.85 2.89 13.67
N LYS A 19 18.47 2.95 14.86
CA LYS A 19 18.67 1.78 15.73
C LYS A 19 17.33 1.20 16.23
N ARG A 20 16.44 2.06 16.73
CA ARG A 20 15.11 1.64 17.20
C ARG A 20 14.26 1.05 16.07
N THR A 21 14.31 1.67 14.90
CA THR A 21 13.61 1.19 13.71
C THR A 21 14.12 -0.20 13.31
N ASN A 22 15.43 -0.44 13.33
CA ASN A 22 15.99 -1.77 13.03
C ASN A 22 15.47 -2.83 14.01
N LEU A 23 15.49 -2.54 15.31
CA LEU A 23 14.97 -3.46 16.34
C LEU A 23 13.48 -3.74 16.13
N SER A 24 12.69 -2.73 15.76
CA SER A 24 11.27 -2.90 15.45
C SER A 24 11.06 -3.79 14.21
N MET A 25 11.82 -3.57 13.14
CA MET A 25 11.74 -4.37 11.91
C MET A 25 12.21 -5.82 12.12
N GLU A 26 13.17 -6.06 13.03
CA GLU A 26 13.58 -7.41 13.43
C GLU A 26 12.45 -8.15 14.16
N ARG A 27 11.76 -7.47 15.09
CA ARG A 27 10.58 -8.01 15.78
C ARG A 27 9.44 -8.30 14.80
N TYR A 28 9.19 -7.40 13.86
CA TYR A 28 8.21 -7.59 12.79
C TYR A 28 8.53 -8.84 11.96
N SER A 29 9.79 -8.99 11.54
CA SER A 29 10.24 -10.18 10.78
C SER A 29 10.20 -11.47 11.60
N GLN A 30 10.33 -11.39 12.93
CA GLN A 30 10.16 -12.53 13.82
C GLN A 30 8.68 -12.91 13.94
N ALA A 31 7.77 -11.94 14.09
CA ALA A 31 6.34 -12.18 14.10
C ALA A 31 5.85 -12.84 12.80
N GLU A 32 6.30 -12.35 11.62
CA GLU A 32 6.00 -12.98 10.33
C GLU A 32 6.44 -14.45 10.31
N ARG A 33 7.66 -14.77 10.79
CA ARG A 33 8.15 -16.15 10.85
C ARG A 33 7.33 -17.03 11.79
N THR A 34 6.90 -16.51 12.93
CA THR A 34 6.01 -17.23 13.85
C THR A 34 4.68 -17.56 13.18
N ILE A 35 4.09 -16.57 12.49
CA ILE A 35 2.82 -16.75 11.77
C ILE A 35 2.98 -17.77 10.63
N MET A 36 4.04 -17.68 9.82
CA MET A 36 4.35 -18.62 8.75
C MET A 36 4.48 -20.07 9.24
N ASN A 37 5.12 -20.27 10.40
CA ASN A 37 5.30 -21.59 10.99
C ASN A 37 4.05 -22.11 11.72
N SER A 38 3.03 -21.27 11.86
CA SER A 38 1.75 -21.61 12.50
C SER A 38 0.69 -21.99 11.45
N GLN A 39 -0.47 -22.45 11.92
CA GLN A 39 -1.65 -22.66 11.06
C GLN A 39 -2.48 -21.38 10.85
N THR A 40 -1.93 -20.21 11.17
CA THR A 40 -2.62 -18.91 11.15
C THR A 40 -2.54 -18.24 9.77
N HIS A 41 -3.00 -18.95 8.74
CA HIS A 41 -3.05 -18.46 7.37
C HIS A 41 -4.39 -18.80 6.72
N LEU A 42 -4.74 -18.10 5.64
CA LEU A 42 -6.01 -18.36 4.95
C LEU A 42 -6.00 -19.75 4.30
N ASN A 43 -7.11 -20.47 4.47
CA ASN A 43 -7.31 -21.74 3.79
C ASN A 43 -7.51 -21.51 2.28
N ARG A 44 -6.86 -22.32 1.43
CA ARG A 44 -6.88 -22.20 -0.04
C ARG A 44 -8.29 -22.18 -0.64
N ASP A 45 -9.23 -22.90 -0.04
CA ASP A 45 -10.59 -23.02 -0.57
C ASP A 45 -11.56 -21.96 -0.02
N SER A 46 -11.07 -21.01 0.78
CA SER A 46 -11.91 -19.94 1.33
C SER A 46 -12.15 -18.82 0.31
N PRO A 47 -13.34 -18.18 0.27
CA PRO A 47 -13.59 -17.02 -0.58
C PRO A 47 -12.58 -15.89 -0.39
N SER A 48 -12.14 -15.67 0.86
CA SER A 48 -11.09 -14.72 1.23
C SER A 48 -9.73 -15.03 0.60
N TRP A 49 -9.40 -16.31 0.42
CA TRP A 49 -8.16 -16.71 -0.24
C TRP A 49 -8.17 -16.36 -1.72
N PHE A 50 -9.27 -16.64 -2.43
CA PHE A 50 -9.41 -16.24 -3.84
C PHE A 50 -9.40 -14.72 -4.03
N LEU A 51 -10.04 -13.98 -3.10
CA LEU A 51 -9.96 -12.53 -3.10
C LEU A 51 -8.52 -12.05 -2.91
N GLY A 52 -7.77 -12.65 -1.99
CA GLY A 52 -6.34 -12.36 -1.82
C GLY A 52 -5.51 -12.73 -3.05
N ALA A 53 -5.83 -13.82 -3.75
CA ALA A 53 -5.11 -14.26 -4.95
C ALA A 53 -5.21 -13.26 -6.09
N SER A 54 -6.37 -12.60 -6.25
CA SER A 54 -6.52 -11.51 -7.23
C SER A 54 -5.68 -10.26 -6.92
N HIS A 55 -5.09 -10.15 -5.72
CA HIS A 55 -4.26 -9.02 -5.27
C HIS A 55 -2.86 -9.47 -4.84
N GLU A 56 -2.34 -10.54 -5.45
CA GLU A 56 -1.02 -11.12 -5.14
C GLU A 56 0.11 -10.08 -5.28
N MET A 57 1.12 -10.22 -4.44
CA MET A 57 2.26 -9.30 -4.38
C MET A 57 3.49 -9.89 -5.09
N THR A 58 4.06 -9.14 -6.05
CA THR A 58 5.31 -9.53 -6.71
C THR A 58 6.53 -9.31 -5.80
N GLU A 59 7.65 -9.98 -6.06
CA GLU A 59 8.91 -9.78 -5.31
C GLU A 59 9.37 -8.31 -5.30
N GLY A 60 9.24 -7.62 -6.45
CA GLY A 60 9.51 -6.19 -6.54
C GLY A 60 8.64 -5.35 -5.60
N ALA A 61 7.35 -5.67 -5.52
CA ALA A 61 6.41 -5.02 -4.62
C ALA A 61 6.69 -5.35 -3.14
N GLN A 62 7.08 -6.59 -2.82
CA GLN A 62 7.51 -6.98 -1.47
C GLN A 62 8.70 -6.15 -1.00
N ASN A 63 9.72 -6.01 -1.87
CA ASN A 63 10.93 -5.25 -1.55
C ASN A 63 10.65 -3.75 -1.33
N LEU A 64 9.75 -3.17 -2.13
CA LEU A 64 9.27 -1.79 -1.93
C LEU A 64 8.48 -1.66 -0.63
N SER A 65 7.60 -2.61 -0.34
CA SER A 65 6.78 -2.63 0.87
C SER A 65 7.62 -2.70 2.14
N ARG A 66 8.65 -3.55 2.18
CA ARG A 66 9.58 -3.60 3.33
C ARG A 66 10.29 -2.26 3.56
N LYS A 67 10.68 -1.57 2.48
CA LYS A 67 11.27 -0.21 2.59
C LYS A 67 10.25 0.79 3.13
N ALA A 68 9.01 0.73 2.65
CA ALA A 68 7.95 1.62 3.08
C ALA A 68 7.56 1.41 4.55
N LEU A 69 7.41 0.16 5.00
CA LEU A 69 7.15 -0.19 6.41
C LEU A 69 8.26 0.33 7.34
N ARG A 70 9.52 0.28 6.89
CA ARG A 70 10.64 0.86 7.64
C ARG A 70 10.52 2.38 7.77
N ILE A 71 10.17 3.07 6.68
CA ILE A 71 9.96 4.53 6.66
C ILE A 71 8.77 4.89 7.56
N GLU A 72 7.67 4.15 7.48
CA GLU A 72 6.50 4.32 8.34
C GLU A 72 6.85 4.15 9.82
N THR A 73 7.53 3.06 10.17
CA THR A 73 7.96 2.79 11.54
C THR A 73 8.81 3.94 12.09
N MET A 74 9.78 4.39 11.30
CA MET A 74 10.63 5.52 11.68
C MET A 74 9.82 6.82 11.83
N THR A 75 8.83 7.03 10.95
CA THR A 75 7.94 8.19 10.98
C THR A 75 7.06 8.18 12.23
N MET A 76 6.49 7.03 12.59
CA MET A 76 5.71 6.85 13.81
C MET A 76 6.54 7.15 15.06
N MET A 77 7.77 6.62 15.13
CA MET A 77 8.68 6.92 16.23
C MET A 77 9.05 8.42 16.31
N LEU A 78 9.14 9.10 15.16
CA LEU A 78 9.42 10.53 15.11
C LEU A 78 8.23 11.36 15.61
N VAL A 79 7.01 11.01 15.17
CA VAL A 79 5.76 11.64 15.64
C VAL A 79 5.62 11.50 17.14
N GLU A 80 5.90 10.31 17.69
CA GLU A 80 5.90 10.05 19.13
C GLU A 80 6.98 10.86 19.86
N ALA A 81 8.22 10.84 19.38
CA ALA A 81 9.35 11.54 20.00
C ALA A 81 9.17 13.07 20.02
N LEU A 82 8.46 13.62 19.03
CA LEU A 82 8.17 15.04 18.92
C LEU A 82 6.80 15.42 19.48
N ASN A 83 6.05 14.45 20.02
CA ASN A 83 4.70 14.62 20.59
C ASN A 83 3.76 15.38 19.64
N MET A 84 3.77 15.01 18.36
CA MET A 84 2.94 15.66 17.35
C MET A 84 1.48 15.18 17.44
N SER A 85 0.54 16.10 17.20
CA SER A 85 -0.84 15.71 16.90
C SER A 85 -0.94 15.10 15.49
N SER A 86 -2.03 14.38 15.21
CA SER A 86 -2.28 13.81 13.87
C SER A 86 -2.31 14.90 12.78
N GLU A 87 -2.90 16.05 13.08
CA GLU A 87 -2.97 17.19 12.16
C GLU A 87 -1.58 17.79 11.88
N GLN A 88 -0.74 17.91 12.92
CA GLN A 88 0.65 18.34 12.77
C GLN A 88 1.47 17.33 11.97
N ALA A 89 1.31 16.04 12.24
CA ALA A 89 1.98 14.96 11.51
C ALA A 89 1.64 15.01 10.02
N SER A 90 0.35 15.10 9.66
CA SER A 90 -0.09 15.17 8.26
C SER A 90 0.43 16.40 7.51
N LEU A 91 0.60 17.53 8.20
CA LEU A 91 1.11 18.76 7.59
C LEU A 91 2.63 18.79 7.48
N LEU A 92 3.34 18.37 8.53
CA LEU A 92 4.79 18.55 8.63
C LEU A 92 5.56 17.42 7.97
N LEU A 93 5.13 16.16 8.13
CA LEU A 93 5.94 15.03 7.69
C LEU A 93 6.18 14.97 6.17
N PRO A 94 5.24 15.35 5.28
CA PRO A 94 5.52 15.47 3.85
C PRO A 94 6.66 16.47 3.55
N THR A 95 6.82 17.50 4.36
CA THR A 95 7.89 18.50 4.21
C THR A 95 9.25 17.98 4.68
N VAL A 96 9.28 17.02 5.62
CA VAL A 96 10.49 16.35 6.11
C VAL A 96 10.90 15.23 5.15
N ALA A 97 9.93 14.53 4.55
CA ALA A 97 10.14 13.48 3.56
C ALA A 97 10.74 14.00 2.23
N ALA A 98 10.64 15.30 1.96
CA ALA A 98 11.14 15.95 0.76
C ALA A 98 12.68 16.09 0.67
N ILE A 99 13.43 15.59 1.66
CA ILE A 99 14.91 15.43 1.55
C ILE A 99 15.25 14.00 1.13
N LEU A 100 14.47 13.43 0.21
CA LEU A 100 14.97 12.34 -0.64
C LEU A 100 15.83 13.01 -1.71
N CYS A 101 17.14 12.85 -1.56
CA CYS A 101 18.19 13.45 -2.37
C CYS A 101 17.86 13.45 -3.87
N PRO A 102 17.95 14.61 -4.55
CA PRO A 102 17.97 14.69 -6.02
C PRO A 102 19.05 13.80 -6.66
N ASP A 103 20.06 13.41 -5.87
CA ASP A 103 21.15 12.49 -6.23
C ASP A 103 20.87 11.03 -5.84
N SER A 104 19.63 10.56 -5.88
CA SER A 104 19.42 9.12 -5.76
C SER A 104 19.99 8.42 -7.00
N PRO A 105 20.93 7.46 -6.86
CA PRO A 105 21.49 6.71 -7.98
C PRO A 105 20.41 6.01 -8.85
N SER A 106 19.16 5.98 -8.40
CA SER A 106 18.01 5.47 -9.16
C SER A 106 17.63 6.35 -10.35
N PHE A 107 17.59 7.69 -10.24
CA PHE A 107 17.08 8.53 -11.35
C PHE A 107 18.04 8.53 -12.54
N LEU A 108 19.34 8.71 -12.28
CA LEU A 108 20.38 8.64 -13.32
C LEU A 108 20.42 7.26 -13.98
N ARG A 109 20.22 6.20 -13.19
CA ARG A 109 20.12 4.83 -13.71
C ARG A 109 18.91 4.67 -14.63
N VAL A 110 17.73 5.14 -14.22
CA VAL A 110 16.52 5.07 -15.05
C VAL A 110 16.71 5.84 -16.36
N MET A 111 17.27 7.06 -16.30
CA MET A 111 17.57 7.84 -17.52
C MET A 111 18.54 7.11 -18.46
N PHE A 112 19.54 6.41 -17.91
CA PHE A 112 20.47 5.61 -18.71
C PHE A 112 19.79 4.41 -19.37
N GLU A 113 18.92 3.70 -18.65
CA GLU A 113 18.14 2.59 -19.21
C GLU A 113 17.17 3.07 -20.30
N CYS A 114 16.58 4.26 -20.15
CA CYS A 114 15.73 4.84 -21.18
C CYS A 114 16.47 5.09 -22.50
N LYS A 115 17.74 5.47 -22.45
CA LYS A 115 18.55 5.67 -23.68
C LYS A 115 18.81 4.37 -24.44
N LYS A 116 18.77 3.22 -23.76
CA LYS A 116 18.97 1.91 -24.40
C LYS A 116 17.69 1.32 -24.98
N THR A 117 16.54 1.90 -24.65
CA THR A 117 15.23 1.38 -25.06
C THR A 117 14.93 1.79 -26.50
N ASP A 118 14.41 0.86 -27.31
CA ASP A 118 13.91 1.18 -28.65
C ASP A 118 12.63 2.01 -28.53
N VAL A 119 12.69 3.27 -28.95
CA VAL A 119 11.57 4.23 -28.87
C VAL A 119 10.35 3.84 -29.71
N ARG A 120 10.46 2.86 -30.60
CA ARG A 120 9.33 2.37 -31.42
C ARG A 120 8.32 1.55 -30.63
N TYR A 121 8.73 0.95 -29.52
CA TYR A 121 7.89 0.05 -28.74
C TYR A 121 7.81 0.51 -27.27
N ARG A 122 6.67 0.21 -26.64
CA ARG A 122 6.50 0.47 -25.21
C ARG A 122 7.31 -0.54 -24.41
N THR A 123 7.88 -0.10 -23.30
CA THR A 123 8.49 -1.02 -22.33
C THR A 123 7.40 -1.78 -21.58
N HIS A 124 7.66 -3.04 -21.24
CA HIS A 124 6.75 -3.85 -20.43
C HIS A 124 6.52 -3.26 -19.02
N THR A 125 7.43 -2.42 -18.53
CA THR A 125 7.31 -1.72 -17.25
C THR A 125 6.63 -0.36 -17.36
N GLY A 126 6.37 0.14 -18.56
CA GLY A 126 5.89 1.50 -18.82
C GLY A 126 6.91 2.61 -18.57
N GLN A 127 8.12 2.27 -18.14
CA GLN A 127 9.19 3.24 -17.98
C GLN A 127 9.54 3.89 -19.31
N CYS A 128 9.99 5.14 -19.24
CA CYS A 128 10.45 5.95 -20.38
C CYS A 128 9.36 6.37 -21.35
N ASN A 129 8.07 6.09 -21.07
CA ASN A 129 6.96 6.57 -21.88
C ASN A 129 6.86 8.11 -21.83
N ASN A 130 7.21 8.72 -20.70
CA ASN A 130 7.40 10.17 -20.60
C ASN A 130 8.91 10.49 -20.59
N PRO A 131 9.43 11.26 -21.56
CA PRO A 131 10.87 11.53 -21.68
C PRO A 131 11.43 12.46 -20.61
N LEU A 132 10.58 13.28 -19.99
CA LEU A 132 10.98 14.19 -18.90
C LEU A 132 10.86 13.53 -17.53
N HIS A 133 9.88 12.63 -17.38
CA HIS A 133 9.61 11.92 -16.14
C HIS A 133 9.45 10.41 -16.40
N PRO A 134 10.57 9.68 -16.56
CA PRO A 134 10.52 8.29 -17.04
C PRO A 134 9.74 7.30 -16.20
N THR A 135 9.48 7.60 -14.92
CA THR A 135 8.73 6.73 -14.01
C THR A 135 7.22 7.01 -14.00
N TRP A 136 6.75 8.08 -14.67
CA TRP A 136 5.33 8.41 -14.66
C TRP A 136 4.50 7.36 -15.39
N GLY A 137 3.60 6.70 -14.64
CA GLY A 137 2.75 5.63 -15.15
C GLY A 137 3.48 4.28 -15.30
N ALA A 138 4.71 4.17 -14.79
CA ALA A 138 5.42 2.89 -14.75
C ALA A 138 4.87 1.97 -13.64
N ALA A 139 5.11 0.66 -13.79
CA ALA A 139 4.73 -0.35 -12.81
C ALA A 139 5.57 -0.20 -11.56
N LEU A 140 5.04 -0.69 -10.44
CA LEU A 140 5.68 -0.67 -9.12
C LEU A 140 5.94 0.75 -8.61
N GLU A 141 5.23 1.74 -9.13
CA GLU A 141 5.28 3.11 -8.66
C GLU A 141 4.09 3.41 -7.73
N ALA A 142 4.24 4.45 -6.93
CA ALA A 142 3.21 4.89 -6.01
C ALA A 142 2.02 5.55 -6.76
N TYR A 143 0.78 5.32 -6.31
CA TYR A 143 -0.36 6.08 -6.83
C TYR A 143 -0.19 7.59 -6.63
N VAL A 144 -0.53 8.37 -7.65
CA VAL A 144 -0.62 9.83 -7.52
C VAL A 144 -1.80 10.17 -6.61
N ARG A 145 -1.56 11.03 -5.61
CA ARG A 145 -2.58 11.54 -4.72
C ARG A 145 -3.05 12.93 -5.19
N PHE A 146 -4.34 13.06 -5.51
CA PHE A 146 -4.94 14.37 -5.83
C PHE A 146 -5.25 15.19 -4.58
N LEU A 147 -5.49 14.52 -3.45
CA LEU A 147 -5.74 15.13 -2.14
C LEU A 147 -4.80 14.50 -1.11
N SER A 148 -4.50 15.26 -0.06
CA SER A 148 -3.71 14.77 1.07
C SER A 148 -4.39 13.56 1.74
N PRO A 149 -3.62 12.55 2.20
CA PRO A 149 -4.18 11.42 2.90
C PRO A 149 -4.72 11.83 4.28
N GLU A 150 -5.79 11.16 4.72
CA GLU A 150 -6.36 11.32 6.07
C GLU A 150 -6.30 9.99 6.82
N TYR A 151 -5.36 9.89 7.75
CA TYR A 151 -5.19 8.77 8.69
C TYR A 151 -5.51 9.23 10.12
N GLU A 152 -5.91 8.31 11.00
CA GLU A 152 -6.27 8.63 12.40
C GLU A 152 -5.09 9.27 13.15
N ASP A 153 -3.88 8.75 12.92
CA ASP A 153 -2.61 9.20 13.49
C ASP A 153 -1.87 10.22 12.60
N GLY A 154 -2.45 10.55 11.44
CA GLY A 154 -1.84 11.41 10.44
C GLY A 154 -0.71 10.78 9.64
N VAL A 155 -0.42 9.48 9.82
CA VAL A 155 0.67 8.75 9.17
C VAL A 155 0.18 7.54 8.39
N SER A 156 -0.47 6.57 9.05
CA SER A 156 -0.80 5.29 8.42
C SER A 156 -2.01 4.57 9.02
N LEU A 157 -2.36 4.81 10.29
CA LEU A 157 -3.45 4.11 10.94
C LEU A 157 -4.80 4.47 10.29
N PRO A 158 -5.58 3.51 9.76
CA PRO A 158 -6.91 3.79 9.23
C PRO A 158 -7.83 4.36 10.31
N ARG A 159 -8.79 5.21 9.91
CA ARG A 159 -9.77 5.81 10.83
C ARG A 159 -10.60 4.75 11.55
N MET A 160 -10.70 4.88 12.87
CA MET A 160 -11.29 3.84 13.73
C MET A 160 -12.72 4.17 14.20
N LYS A 161 -13.06 5.47 14.31
CA LYS A 161 -14.35 5.95 14.83
C LYS A 161 -15.38 6.12 13.72
N LEU A 162 -15.58 5.09 12.91
CA LEU A 162 -16.52 5.06 11.79
C LEU A 162 -17.43 3.83 11.88
N PRO A 163 -18.65 3.87 11.31
CA PRO A 163 -19.47 2.66 11.16
C PRO A 163 -18.70 1.61 10.37
N SER A 164 -18.95 0.33 10.67
CA SER A 164 -18.27 -0.74 9.94
C SER A 164 -18.63 -0.71 8.46
N ALA A 165 -17.68 -1.03 7.58
CA ALA A 165 -17.93 -1.08 6.15
C ALA A 165 -19.07 -2.07 5.80
N ARG A 166 -19.18 -3.17 6.56
CA ARG A 166 -20.27 -4.14 6.37
C ARG A 166 -21.63 -3.58 6.76
N GLU A 167 -21.72 -2.81 7.85
CA GLU A 167 -22.97 -2.15 8.26
C GLU A 167 -23.44 -1.12 7.22
N VAL A 168 -22.52 -0.31 6.68
CA VAL A 168 -22.86 0.63 5.60
C VAL A 168 -23.31 -0.13 4.35
N SER A 169 -22.61 -1.20 4.00
CA SER A 169 -23.00 -2.08 2.88
C SER A 169 -24.40 -2.67 3.07
N SER A 170 -24.72 -3.21 4.26
CA SER A 170 -26.02 -3.83 4.51
C SER A 170 -27.17 -2.81 4.56
N LYS A 171 -26.94 -1.60 5.09
CA LYS A 171 -27.98 -0.56 5.21
C LYS A 171 -28.21 0.23 3.92
N ILE A 172 -27.17 0.47 3.13
CA ILE A 172 -27.25 1.31 1.92
C ILE A 172 -27.37 0.49 0.64
N HIS A 173 -26.70 -0.67 0.58
CA HIS A 173 -26.64 -1.52 -0.60
C HIS A 173 -27.43 -2.82 -0.40
N SER A 174 -28.56 -2.76 0.32
CA SER A 174 -29.36 -3.91 0.80
C SER A 174 -29.97 -4.83 -0.26
N GLY A 175 -29.54 -4.73 -1.53
CA GLY A 175 -30.07 -5.52 -2.64
C GLY A 175 -31.45 -5.03 -3.03
N GLY A 176 -31.49 -4.03 -3.93
CA GLY A 176 -32.71 -3.75 -4.68
C GLY A 176 -33.06 -4.92 -5.61
N LEU A 177 -34.20 -4.80 -6.31
CA LEU A 177 -34.53 -5.74 -7.38
C LEU A 177 -33.40 -5.77 -8.43
N ASP A 178 -33.05 -6.97 -8.90
CA ASP A 178 -32.13 -7.14 -10.02
C ASP A 178 -32.82 -6.66 -11.31
N LEU A 179 -32.68 -5.37 -11.59
CA LEU A 179 -33.29 -4.71 -12.72
C LEU A 179 -32.31 -4.66 -13.88
N LYS A 180 -32.70 -5.26 -15.00
CA LYS A 180 -31.93 -5.18 -16.24
C LYS A 180 -31.90 -3.74 -16.73
N HIS A 181 -30.70 -3.24 -17.01
CA HIS A 181 -30.55 -1.92 -17.62
C HIS A 181 -31.03 -1.95 -19.08
N PRO A 182 -31.87 -1.02 -19.54
CA PRO A 182 -32.52 -1.08 -20.87
C PRO A 182 -31.54 -0.94 -22.05
N HIS A 183 -30.35 -0.39 -21.81
CA HIS A 183 -29.38 -0.05 -22.85
C HIS A 183 -27.97 -0.61 -22.62
N LEU A 184 -27.72 -1.35 -21.54
CA LEU A 184 -26.39 -1.87 -21.23
C LEU A 184 -26.38 -3.39 -21.26
N MET A 185 -25.33 -3.94 -21.86
CA MET A 185 -25.09 -5.39 -21.89
C MET A 185 -24.25 -5.79 -20.68
N ALA A 186 -24.38 -7.04 -20.23
CA ALA A 186 -23.51 -7.58 -19.19
C ALA A 186 -22.01 -7.50 -19.57
N LEU A 187 -21.70 -7.53 -20.87
CA LEU A 187 -20.34 -7.33 -21.38
C LEU A 187 -19.73 -5.99 -20.94
N THR A 188 -20.54 -4.94 -20.73
CA THR A 188 -20.05 -3.65 -20.24
C THR A 188 -19.38 -3.79 -18.86
N ALA A 189 -19.97 -4.58 -17.95
CA ALA A 189 -19.38 -4.82 -16.63
C ALA A 189 -18.07 -5.62 -16.73
N LEU A 190 -18.05 -6.68 -17.55
CA LEU A 190 -16.86 -7.50 -17.76
C LEU A 190 -15.71 -6.71 -18.40
N PHE A 191 -16.02 -5.91 -19.43
CA PHE A 191 -15.03 -5.04 -20.07
C PHE A 191 -14.52 -3.95 -19.12
N SER A 192 -15.38 -3.45 -18.22
CA SER A 192 -14.94 -2.49 -17.20
C SER A 192 -13.95 -3.10 -16.20
N GLN A 193 -14.16 -4.35 -15.80
CA GLN A 193 -13.21 -5.06 -14.94
C GLN A 193 -11.91 -5.34 -15.67
N PHE A 194 -12.00 -5.75 -16.93
CA PHE A 194 -10.86 -5.94 -17.81
C PHE A 194 -9.99 -4.68 -17.89
N LEU A 195 -10.61 -3.52 -18.17
CA LEU A 195 -9.92 -2.23 -18.23
C LEU A 195 -9.36 -1.83 -16.86
N ALA A 196 -10.11 -2.02 -15.77
CA ALA A 196 -9.63 -1.71 -14.43
C ALA A 196 -8.36 -2.51 -14.08
N HIS A 197 -8.32 -3.79 -14.45
CA HIS A 197 -7.15 -4.64 -14.27
C HIS A 197 -5.97 -4.27 -15.18
N ASP A 198 -6.16 -3.58 -16.31
CA ASP A 198 -5.04 -3.07 -17.11
C ASP A 198 -4.49 -1.73 -16.58
N LEU A 199 -5.31 -0.97 -15.86
CA LEU A 199 -4.94 0.33 -15.30
C LEU A 199 -4.26 0.25 -13.92
N ALA A 200 -4.71 -0.67 -13.07
CA ALA A 200 -4.35 -0.67 -11.67
C ALA A 200 -4.35 -2.06 -11.04
N HIS A 201 -3.32 -2.33 -10.25
CA HIS A 201 -3.31 -3.44 -9.29
C HIS A 201 -2.68 -2.98 -7.99
N THR A 202 -3.45 -3.12 -6.93
CA THR A 202 -3.01 -2.82 -5.57
C THR A 202 -2.69 -4.15 -4.88
N PRO A 203 -1.41 -4.50 -4.67
CA PRO A 203 -1.06 -5.72 -3.96
C PRO A 203 -1.51 -5.61 -2.51
N ARG A 204 -1.90 -6.74 -1.92
CA ARG A 204 -2.18 -6.82 -0.48
C ARG A 204 -0.94 -7.28 0.27
N MET A 205 -0.86 -6.94 1.55
CA MET A 205 0.15 -7.48 2.43
C MET A 205 -0.04 -9.00 2.55
N GLU A 206 1.05 -9.72 2.29
CA GLU A 206 1.21 -11.17 2.33
C GLU A 206 2.49 -11.46 3.12
N LEU A 207 2.63 -12.70 3.61
CA LEU A 207 3.85 -13.15 4.27
C LEU A 207 5.02 -13.25 3.27
N PRO A 208 6.28 -13.30 3.75
CA PRO A 208 7.47 -13.38 2.90
C PRO A 208 7.48 -14.50 1.84
N ASP A 209 6.77 -15.60 2.08
CA ASP A 209 6.63 -16.74 1.17
C ASP A 209 5.43 -16.64 0.20
N GLY A 210 4.70 -15.52 0.22
CA GLY A 210 3.45 -15.32 -0.53
C GLY A 210 2.21 -15.91 0.16
N THR A 211 2.34 -16.44 1.39
CA THR A 211 1.20 -16.94 2.13
C THR A 211 0.28 -15.80 2.57
N ARG A 212 -1.03 -16.00 2.43
CA ARG A 212 -2.05 -14.98 2.68
C ARG A 212 -2.43 -14.90 4.16
N LEU A 213 -2.46 -13.68 4.66
CA LEU A 213 -2.74 -13.38 6.07
C LEU A 213 -4.18 -13.72 6.45
N LYS A 214 -4.34 -14.44 7.57
CA LYS A 214 -5.62 -14.61 8.26
C LYS A 214 -5.74 -13.53 9.32
N CYS A 215 -6.86 -12.82 9.34
CA CYS A 215 -7.11 -11.65 10.16
C CYS A 215 -8.33 -11.80 11.09
N CYS A 216 -9.22 -12.76 10.83
CA CYS A 216 -10.35 -13.08 11.71
C CYS A 216 -10.07 -14.29 12.61
N ASN A 217 -10.55 -14.22 13.86
CA ASN A 217 -10.42 -15.29 14.85
C ASN A 217 -8.97 -15.76 15.02
N VAL A 218 -8.08 -14.79 15.21
CA VAL A 218 -6.64 -15.00 15.41
C VAL A 218 -6.26 -14.49 16.79
N ASP A 219 -5.47 -15.28 17.51
CA ASP A 219 -4.92 -14.89 18.81
C ASP A 219 -3.94 -13.73 18.66
N TYR A 220 -3.84 -12.89 19.70
CA TYR A 220 -3.00 -11.69 19.68
C TYR A 220 -1.54 -11.97 19.27
N GLU A 221 -0.97 -13.10 19.69
CA GLU A 221 0.42 -13.49 19.38
C GLU A 221 0.67 -13.75 17.90
N ASN A 222 -0.36 -14.18 17.17
CA ASN A 222 -0.29 -14.47 15.73
C ASN A 222 -1.00 -13.41 14.88
N PHE A 223 -1.47 -12.32 15.49
CA PHE A 223 -2.15 -11.25 14.78
C PHE A 223 -1.14 -10.37 14.02
N HIS A 224 -1.25 -10.34 12.70
CA HIS A 224 -0.33 -9.58 11.87
C HIS A 224 -0.67 -8.08 11.90
N PRO A 225 0.30 -7.14 12.05
CA PRO A 225 0.02 -5.70 12.13
C PRO A 225 -0.73 -5.13 10.91
N GLU A 226 -0.52 -5.71 9.73
CA GLU A 226 -1.21 -5.32 8.49
C GLU A 226 -2.63 -5.90 8.34
N CYS A 227 -3.13 -6.63 9.33
CA CYS A 227 -4.52 -7.05 9.36
C CYS A 227 -5.44 -5.91 9.78
N PHE A 228 -6.53 -5.72 9.05
CA PHE A 228 -7.57 -4.74 9.38
C PHE A 228 -8.98 -5.33 9.16
N PRO A 229 -9.36 -6.37 9.95
CA PRO A 229 -10.57 -7.15 9.70
C PRO A 229 -11.83 -6.28 9.75
N ILE A 230 -12.77 -6.56 8.85
CA ILE A 230 -14.03 -5.83 8.78
C ILE A 230 -15.00 -6.46 9.77
N ARG A 231 -15.42 -5.67 10.77
CA ARG A 231 -16.47 -6.07 11.73
C ARG A 231 -17.80 -6.24 11.00
N ALA A 232 -18.51 -7.31 11.30
CA ALA A 232 -19.81 -7.64 10.72
C ALA A 232 -20.78 -8.10 11.82
N GLU A 233 -22.07 -7.92 11.60
CA GLU A 233 -23.10 -8.50 12.47
C GLU A 233 -23.13 -10.04 12.32
N GLN A 234 -23.64 -10.72 13.35
CA GLN A 234 -23.84 -12.17 13.32
C GLN A 234 -24.85 -12.55 12.22
N PRO A 235 -24.69 -13.70 11.52
CA PRO A 235 -23.74 -14.79 11.82
C PRO A 235 -22.34 -14.62 11.21
N VAL A 236 -22.07 -13.53 10.47
CA VAL A 236 -20.77 -13.35 9.80
C VAL A 236 -19.68 -12.95 10.81
N GLY A 237 -19.96 -11.98 11.69
CA GLY A 237 -19.07 -11.56 12.79
C GLY A 237 -17.81 -10.80 12.35
N CYS A 238 -17.01 -11.38 11.46
CA CYS A 238 -15.74 -10.84 10.97
C CYS A 238 -15.51 -11.23 9.51
N MET A 239 -14.99 -10.31 8.70
CA MET A 239 -14.55 -10.58 7.33
C MET A 239 -13.05 -10.32 7.18
N GLU A 240 -12.37 -11.25 6.51
CA GLU A 240 -10.93 -11.23 6.29
C GLU A 240 -10.52 -10.02 5.44
N TYR A 241 -9.58 -9.22 5.97
CA TYR A 241 -9.04 -8.08 5.24
C TYR A 241 -7.63 -7.76 5.74
N SER A 242 -6.66 -7.86 4.83
CA SER A 242 -5.30 -7.32 5.01
C SER A 242 -5.18 -6.00 4.25
N ARG A 243 -4.38 -5.09 4.81
CA ARG A 243 -4.08 -3.79 4.22
C ARG A 243 -3.30 -3.94 2.91
N SER A 244 -3.45 -2.96 2.05
CA SER A 244 -2.67 -2.85 0.83
C SER A 244 -1.19 -2.65 1.13
N ALA A 245 -0.31 -3.16 0.27
CA ALA A 245 1.12 -3.05 0.47
C ALA A 245 1.61 -1.59 0.28
N PRO A 246 2.36 -1.03 1.24
CA PRO A 246 2.80 0.37 1.18
C PRO A 246 3.96 0.57 0.20
N HIS A 247 4.08 1.77 -0.37
CA HIS A 247 5.14 2.20 -1.27
C HIS A 247 6.00 3.30 -0.61
N PRO A 248 7.33 3.28 -0.76
CA PRO A 248 8.22 4.30 -0.20
C PRO A 248 8.22 5.62 -1.00
N GLY A 249 7.07 6.02 -1.55
CA GLY A 249 6.96 7.12 -2.52
C GLY A 249 7.37 8.50 -1.96
N ASN A 250 7.27 9.53 -2.79
CA ASN A 250 7.63 10.92 -2.42
C ASN A 250 6.73 11.55 -1.34
N SER A 251 5.66 10.86 -0.94
CA SER A 251 4.80 11.23 0.20
C SER A 251 4.62 10.01 1.10
N LEU A 252 4.44 10.26 2.39
CA LEU A 252 4.30 9.19 3.37
C LEU A 252 3.00 8.40 3.13
N HIS A 253 3.10 7.08 3.26
CA HIS A 253 2.00 6.14 3.06
C HIS A 253 1.31 6.31 1.71
N VAL A 254 1.93 5.84 0.64
CA VAL A 254 1.29 5.67 -0.66
C VAL A 254 1.15 4.20 -0.94
N ILE A 255 0.10 3.79 -1.65
CA ILE A 255 -0.10 2.39 -2.02
C ILE A 255 0.64 2.11 -3.34
N ILE A 256 1.23 0.91 -3.48
CA ILE A 256 1.90 0.48 -4.71
C ILE A 256 0.86 0.24 -5.81
N ASN A 257 1.09 0.79 -7.00
CA ASN A 257 0.48 0.26 -8.23
C ASN A 257 1.47 -0.68 -8.91
N THR A 258 1.22 -1.99 -8.89
CA THR A 258 2.14 -2.96 -9.52
C THR A 258 1.88 -3.17 -11.01
N ILE A 259 0.89 -2.48 -11.56
CA ILE A 259 0.59 -2.52 -12.99
C ILE A 259 1.09 -1.25 -13.64
N SER A 260 1.89 -1.45 -14.67
CA SER A 260 1.93 -0.59 -15.83
C SER A 260 1.53 -1.47 -16.98
N TRP A 261 0.42 -1.13 -17.64
CA TRP A 261 0.09 -1.67 -18.97
C TRP A 261 0.36 -3.18 -19.04
N LYS A 262 -0.06 -3.89 -17.99
CA LYS A 262 0.23 -5.31 -17.84
C LYS A 262 -0.84 -5.97 -18.69
N TYR A 263 -0.43 -6.42 -19.87
CA TYR A 263 -1.24 -6.94 -20.98
C TYR A 263 -1.69 -5.89 -21.99
N GLN A 264 -0.74 -5.39 -22.79
CA GLN A 264 -1.08 -5.02 -24.15
C GLN A 264 -1.44 -6.33 -24.89
N PHE A 265 -2.74 -6.54 -25.12
CA PHE A 265 -3.26 -7.64 -25.90
C PHE A 265 -2.69 -7.57 -27.32
N LEU A 266 -2.14 -8.72 -27.77
CA LEU A 266 -1.53 -9.08 -29.06
C LEU A 266 0.00 -9.12 -29.06
#